data_AF-A0AA38G5B9-F1
#
_entry.id   AF-A0AA38G5B9-F1
#
_cell.length_a   1.000
_cell.length_b   1.000
_cell.length_c   1.000
_cell.angle_alpha   90.00
_cell.angle_beta   90.00
_cell.angle_gamma   90.00
#
_symmetry.space_group_name_H-M   'P 1'
#
loop_
_entity.id
_entity.type
_entity.pdbx_description
1 polymer ?
#
loop_
_entity_poly.entity_id
_entity_poly.type
_entity_poly.pdbx_seq_one_letter_code
_entity_poly.pdbx_strand_id
1 'polypeptide(L)' 'MRDFIAKFQRILYKIPTSASLNDENQKVFFINALFLEVSYQLQRARPGNLLAAQNMAVEIEDDLIMAGKIKSNTSRTE' A
#
# COMPACT_ATOMS: atom_id res chain seq x y z
N MET A 1 -3.83 -0.23 -7.05
CA MET A 1 -2.80 -0.51 -6.03
C MET A 1 -1.39 -0.71 -6.57
N ARG A 2 -1.17 -1.57 -7.57
CA ARG A 2 0.18 -1.96 -8.02
C ARG A 2 1.07 -0.78 -8.43
N ASP A 3 0.51 0.20 -9.14
CA ASP A 3 1.24 1.44 -9.51
C ASP A 3 1.62 2.30 -8.31
N PHE A 4 0.75 2.36 -7.29
CA PHE A 4 1.06 3.06 -6.04
C PHE A 4 2.21 2.38 -5.32
N ILE A 5 2.18 1.06 -5.17
CA ILE A 5 3.27 0.28 -4.56
C ILE A 5 4.58 0.52 -5.32
N ALA A 6 4.56 0.48 -6.64
CA ALA A 6 5.75 0.74 -7.45
C ALA A 6 6.30 2.16 -7.26
N LYS A 7 5.44 3.17 -7.18
CA LYS A 7 5.84 4.56 -6.89
C LYS A 7 6.39 4.71 -5.47
N PHE A 8 5.76 4.08 -4.48
CA PHE A 8 6.22 4.08 -3.10
C PHE A 8 7.61 3.45 -2.96
N GLN A 9 7.84 2.29 -3.57
CA GLN A 9 9.14 1.63 -3.59
C GLN A 9 10.23 2.50 -4.26
N ARG A 10 9.90 3.21 -5.35
CA ARG A 10 10.82 4.17 -5.97
C ARG A 10 11.16 5.35 -5.06
N ILE A 11 10.24 5.80 -4.22
CA ILE A 11 10.50 6.85 -3.23
C ILE A 11 11.45 6.31 -2.16
N LEU A 12 11.16 5.15 -1.59
CA LEU A 12 12.01 4.51 -0.58
C LEU A 12 13.44 4.31 -1.07
N TYR A 13 13.62 3.84 -2.31
CA TYR A 13 14.94 3.64 -2.90
C TYR A 13 15.75 4.93 -3.07
N LYS A 14 15.10 6.10 -3.16
CA LYS A 14 15.75 7.40 -3.25
C LYS A 14 16.15 7.97 -1.89
N ILE A 15 15.68 7.38 -0.80
CA ILE A 15 16.06 7.82 0.55
C ILE A 15 17.50 7.34 0.81
N PRO A 16 18.44 8.24 1.15
CA PRO A 16 19.80 7.84 1.50
C PRO A 16 19.79 6.80 2.61
N THR A 17 20.68 5.81 2.56
CA THR A 17 20.71 4.70 3.51
C THR A 17 20.84 5.15 4.97
N SER A 18 21.55 6.27 5.21
CA SER A 18 21.69 6.90 6.53
C SER A 18 20.39 7.51 7.09
N ALA A 19 19.40 7.76 6.23
CA ALA A 19 18.06 8.25 6.57
C ALA A 19 16.97 7.19 6.29
N SER A 20 17.37 5.97 5.90
CA SER A 20 16.42 4.90 5.59
C SER A 20 15.65 4.50 6.84
N LEU A 21 14.34 4.53 6.72
CA LEU A 21 13.44 4.00 7.73
C LEU A 21 13.63 2.48 7.83
N ASN A 22 13.45 1.92 9.03
CA ASN A 22 13.37 0.48 9.19
C ASN A 22 12.06 -0.07 8.60
N ASP A 23 11.99 -1.38 8.39
CA ASP A 23 10.83 -2.03 7.74
C ASP A 23 9.50 -1.70 8.43
N GLU A 24 9.48 -1.69 9.77
CA GLU A 24 8.30 -1.34 10.57
C GLU A 24 7.81 0.08 10.30
N ASN A 25 8.71 1.06 10.26
CA ASN A 25 8.35 2.43 9.95
C ASN A 25 7.86 2.56 8.50
N GLN A 26 8.56 1.94 7.54
CA GLN A 26 8.13 1.95 6.14
C GLN A 26 6.73 1.34 5.97
N LYS A 27 6.43 0.25 6.68
CA LYS A 27 5.11 -0.38 6.74
C LYS A 27 4.04 0.56 7.28
N VAL A 28 4.32 1.24 8.40
CA VAL A 28 3.39 2.22 8.98
C VAL A 28 3.10 3.36 8.00
N PHE A 29 4.13 3.94 7.37
CA PHE A 29 3.96 4.98 6.36
C PHE A 29 3.17 4.47 5.15
N PHE A 30 3.47 3.25 4.68
CA PHE A 30 2.75 2.63 3.58
C PHE A 30 1.25 2.53 3.90
N ILE A 31 0.88 1.97 5.04
CA ILE A 31 -0.53 1.80 5.45
C ILE A 31 -1.23 3.16 5.55
N ASN A 32 -0.58 4.16 6.14
CA ASN A 32 -1.16 5.50 6.31
C ASN A 32 -1.31 6.29 5.00
N ALA A 33 -0.56 5.93 3.96
CA ALA A 33 -0.63 6.58 2.65
C ALA A 33 -1.72 6.01 1.72
N LEU A 34 -2.41 4.93 2.14
CA LEU A 34 -3.46 4.29 1.35
C LEU A 34 -4.82 4.98 1.50
N PHE A 35 -5.73 4.67 0.58
CA PHE A 35 -7.14 5.05 0.68
C PHE A 35 -7.74 4.55 2.01
N LEU A 36 -8.60 5.36 2.63
CA LEU A 36 -9.09 5.15 4.00
C LEU A 36 -9.65 3.74 4.23
N GLU A 37 -10.42 3.21 3.28
CA GLU A 37 -11.03 1.89 3.42
C GLU A 37 -9.99 0.75 3.35
N VAL A 38 -8.96 0.90 2.50
CA VAL A 38 -7.87 -0.09 2.36
C VAL A 38 -6.97 -0.05 3.60
N SER A 39 -6.61 1.16 4.06
CA SER A 39 -5.79 1.32 5.26
C SER A 39 -6.48 0.78 6.51
N TYR A 40 -7.79 1.02 6.66
CA TYR A 40 -8.60 0.46 7.74
C TYR A 40 -8.58 -1.08 7.76
N GLN A 41 -8.76 -1.73 6.61
CA GLN A 41 -8.72 -3.19 6.54
C GLN A 41 -7.32 -3.75 6.82
N LEU A 42 -6.26 -3.11 6.31
CA LEU A 42 -4.88 -3.52 6.60
C LEU A 42 -4.53 -3.41 8.08
N GLN A 43 -4.96 -2.34 8.76
CA GLN A 43 -4.72 -2.19 10.20
C GLN A 43 -5.36 -3.32 11.00
N ARG A 44 -6.54 -3.80 10.59
CA ARG A 44 -7.21 -4.96 11.22
C ARG A 44 -6.50 -6.28 10.91
N ALA A 45 -5.98 -6.42 9.70
CA ALA A 45 -5.32 -7.63 9.25
C ALA A 45 -3.88 -7.80 9.79
N ARG A 46 -3.29 -6.71 10.34
CA ARG A 46 -2.00 -6.70 11.07
C ARG A 46 -0.86 -7.37 10.30
N PRO A 47 -0.46 -6.83 9.13
CA PRO A 47 0.65 -7.37 8.36
C PRO A 47 1.97 -7.35 9.17
N GLY A 48 2.72 -8.44 9.08
CA GLY A 48 3.96 -8.63 9.83
C GLY A 48 5.14 -7.77 9.36
N ASN A 49 5.17 -7.39 8.08
CA ASN A 49 6.25 -6.60 7.47
C ASN A 49 5.71 -5.81 6.27
N LEU A 50 6.55 -4.95 5.67
CA LEU A 50 6.16 -4.11 4.53
C LEU A 50 5.69 -4.94 3.33
N LEU A 51 6.38 -6.04 3.01
CA LEU A 51 6.03 -6.90 1.88
C LEU A 51 4.64 -7.53 2.05
N ALA A 52 4.35 -8.05 3.24
CA ALA A 52 3.03 -8.59 3.58
C ALA A 52 1.96 -7.50 3.47
N ALA A 53 2.22 -6.30 3.98
CA ALA A 53 1.29 -5.18 3.84
C ALA A 53 1.00 -4.83 2.37
N GLN A 54 2.02 -4.86 1.51
CA GLN A 54 1.87 -4.59 0.07
C GLN A 54 1.03 -5.65 -0.65
N ASN A 55 1.28 -6.93 -0.38
CA ASN A 55 0.50 -8.02 -0.98
C ASN A 55 -0.96 -7.97 -0.52
N MET A 56 -1.18 -7.83 0.78
CA MET A 56 -2.53 -7.73 1.36
C MET A 56 -3.27 -6.48 0.85
N ALA A 57 -2.57 -5.37 0.61
CA ALA A 57 -3.20 -4.15 0.07
C ALA A 57 -3.77 -4.37 -1.34
N VAL A 58 -3.12 -5.21 -2.16
CA VAL A 58 -3.63 -5.56 -3.49
C VAL A 58 -4.89 -6.41 -3.36
N GLU A 59 -4.85 -7.46 -2.54
CA GLU A 59 -6.00 -8.35 -2.30
C GLU A 59 -7.21 -7.57 -1.74
N ILE A 60 -6.98 -6.71 -0.75
CA ILE A 60 -8.03 -5.87 -0.15
C ILE A 60 -8.59 -4.87 -1.16
N GLU A 61 -7.76 -4.25 -2.01
CA GLU A 61 -8.25 -3.36 -3.06
C GLU A 61 -9.16 -4.11 -4.04
N ASP A 62 -8.73 -5.29 -4.49
CA ASP A 62 -9.49 -6.12 -5.41
C ASP A 62 -10.85 -6.54 -4.80
N ASP A 63 -10.85 -6.96 -3.53
CA ASP A 63 -12.08 -7.30 -2.79
C ASP A 63 -13.02 -6.11 -2.66
N LEU A 64 -12.48 -4.92 -2.36
CA LEU A 64 -13.26 -3.69 -2.25
C LEU A 64 -13.84 -3.24 -3.60
N ILE A 65 -13.12 -3.46 -4.70
CA ILE A 65 -13.60 -3.19 -6.06
C ILE A 65 -14.71 -4.18 -6.42
N MET A 66 -14.50 -5.48 -6.18
CA MET A 66 -15.49 -6.52 -6.45
C MET A 66 -16.78 -6.31 -5.64
N ALA A 67 -16.65 -5.82 -4.41
CA ALA A 67 -17.79 -5.44 -3.56
C ALA A 67 -18.45 -4.10 -3.95
N GLY A 68 -17.92 -3.37 -4.95
CA GLY A 68 -18.42 -2.05 -5.37
C GLY A 68 -18.18 -0.92 -4.37
N LYS A 69 -17.31 -1.13 -3.38
CA LYS A 69 -17.01 -0.15 -2.32
C LYS A 69 -16.03 0.93 -2.75
N ILE A 70 -15.12 0.62 -3.67
CA ILE A 70 -14.18 1.59 -4.26
C ILE A 70 -14.15 1.41 -5.78
N LYS A 71 -13.80 2.48 -6.51
CA LYS A 71 -13.64 2.42 -7.97
C LYS A 71 -12.20 2.03 -8.30
N SER A 72 -12.05 1.12 -9.26
CA SER A 72 -10.76 0.79 -9.86
C SER A 72 -10.21 2.01 -10.59
N ASN A 73 -9.05 2.52 -10.16
CA ASN A 73 -8.33 3.57 -10.88
C ASN A 73 -7.52 3.04 -12.07
N THR A 74 -7.58 1.73 -12.34
CA THR A 74 -6.81 1.05 -13.39
C THR A 74 -7.33 1.33 -14.81
N SER A 75 -8.30 2.24 -14.99
CA SER A 75 -8.88 2.61 -16.29
C SER A 75 -8.42 3.97 -16.85
N ARG A 76 -7.27 4.51 -16.42
CA ARG A 76 -6.68 5.72 -17.04
C ARG A 76 -5.20 5.53 -17.35
N THR A 77 -4.97 4.86 -18.46
CA THR A 77 -3.80 5.09 -19.32
C THR A 77 -4.33 5.63 -20.64
N GLU A 78 -4.37 6.96 -20.74
CA GLU A 78 -4.03 7.63 -21.99
C GLU A 78 -2.58 8.11 -21.87
#